data_AF-A0A832Q894-F1
#
_entry.id   AF-A0A832Q894-F1
#
_cell.length_a   1.000
_cell.length_b   1.000
_cell.length_c   1.000
_cell.angle_alpha   90.00
_cell.angle_beta   90.00
_cell.angle_gamma   90.00
#
_symmetry.space_group_name_H-M   'P 1'
#
loop_
_entity.id
_entity.type
_entity.pdbx_description
1 polymer ?
#
loop_
_entity_poly.entity_id
_entity_poly.type
_entity_poly.pdbx_seq_one_letter_code
_entity_poly.pdbx_strand_id
1 'polypeptide(L)'
;MGLCIDSVAQWAAIRGYEHRLVGDEIFDLVPDWYRTKVGRKLPVATDYARLLLLQQALEEGYDQVIWLDADVLVFDDSLSLEFSGSCAFGQEVWVQEVDGRYAAHRNVHNAVCAFRQGCVVLPFLIHTVLSIMRRVHPEHIAPQLVGPKLLTALHSICGFELLPQVGALSPDVTRDMCAGGGLALDLLRRKSEHKPKAVNLCASLIDDAAAEIVIATLLPAAGAASTGPESTFPESEKVSAR
;
A
#
# COMPACT_ATOMS: atom_id res chain seq x y z
N MET A 1 3.67 7.26 -14.26
CA MET A 1 2.44 7.28 -13.43
C MET A 1 1.17 6.86 -14.17
N GLY A 2 0.93 7.29 -15.42
CA GLY A 2 -0.29 6.93 -16.17
C GLY A 2 -0.60 5.44 -16.20
N LEU A 3 0.41 4.59 -16.45
CA LEU A 3 0.24 3.12 -16.44
C LEU A 3 -0.21 2.55 -15.09
N CYS A 4 0.20 3.14 -13.96
CA CYS A 4 -0.29 2.71 -12.64
C CYS A 4 -1.78 2.98 -12.51
N ILE A 5 -2.20 4.22 -12.83
CA ILE A 5 -3.60 4.63 -12.81
C ILE A 5 -4.45 3.77 -13.75
N ASP A 6 -3.97 3.54 -14.97
CA ASP A 6 -4.67 2.72 -15.97
C ASP A 6 -4.81 1.27 -15.50
N SER A 7 -3.77 0.71 -14.86
CA SER A 7 -3.81 -0.66 -14.33
C SER A 7 -4.84 -0.83 -13.21
N VAL A 8 -4.97 0.17 -12.33
CA VAL A 8 -5.98 0.17 -11.25
C VAL A 8 -7.39 0.30 -11.84
N ALA A 9 -7.58 1.19 -12.82
CA ALA A 9 -8.86 1.36 -13.49
C ALA A 9 -9.30 0.08 -14.23
N GLN A 10 -8.38 -0.57 -14.93
CA GLN A 10 -8.63 -1.85 -15.62
C GLN A 10 -9.00 -2.94 -14.61
N TRP A 11 -8.22 -3.10 -13.55
CA TRP A 11 -8.50 -4.07 -12.49
C TRP A 11 -9.88 -3.83 -11.85
N ALA A 12 -10.21 -2.58 -11.52
CA ALA A 12 -11.51 -2.23 -10.97
C ALA A 12 -12.66 -2.60 -11.92
N ALA A 13 -12.52 -2.33 -13.22
CA ALA A 13 -13.50 -2.71 -14.22
C ALA A 13 -13.70 -4.23 -14.32
N ILE A 14 -12.61 -5.01 -14.30
CA ILE A 14 -12.66 -6.49 -14.30
C ILE A 14 -13.38 -7.02 -13.05
N ARG A 15 -13.17 -6.38 -11.91
CA ARG A 15 -13.83 -6.74 -10.64
C ARG A 15 -15.27 -6.24 -10.51
N GLY A 16 -15.74 -5.40 -11.44
CA GLY A 16 -17.05 -4.76 -11.35
C GLY A 16 -17.13 -3.71 -10.25
N TYR A 17 -15.99 -3.13 -9.85
CA TYR A 17 -15.93 -2.04 -8.89
C TYR A 17 -16.13 -0.68 -9.59
N GLU A 18 -16.77 0.26 -8.90
CA GLU A 18 -16.72 1.65 -9.31
C GLU A 18 -15.32 2.22 -9.01
N HIS A 19 -14.74 2.88 -10.00
CA HIS A 19 -13.42 3.51 -9.89
C HIS A 19 -13.56 5.04 -9.91
N ARG A 20 -12.96 5.71 -8.92
CA ARG A 20 -12.88 7.17 -8.83
C ARG A 20 -11.41 7.58 -8.74
N LEU A 21 -10.92 8.27 -9.77
CA LEU A 21 -9.62 8.93 -9.71
C LEU A 21 -9.79 10.29 -9.03
N VAL A 22 -8.97 10.56 -8.02
CA VAL A 22 -9.00 11.83 -7.27
C VAL A 22 -7.61 12.46 -7.30
N GLY A 23 -7.55 13.72 -7.72
CA GLY A 23 -6.35 14.55 -7.74
C GLY A 23 -6.21 15.42 -6.49
N ASP A 24 -5.66 16.62 -6.69
CA ASP A 24 -5.39 17.57 -5.61
C ASP A 24 -6.67 18.09 -4.92
N GLU A 25 -7.84 17.93 -5.53
CA GLU A 25 -9.14 18.25 -4.91
C GLU A 25 -9.39 17.44 -3.62
N ILE A 26 -8.68 16.33 -3.40
CA ILE A 26 -8.75 15.60 -2.12
C ILE A 26 -8.37 16.48 -0.93
N PHE A 27 -7.51 17.49 -1.14
CA PHE A 27 -7.08 18.39 -0.08
C PHE A 27 -8.18 19.36 0.37
N ASP A 28 -9.28 19.51 -0.38
CA ASP A 28 -10.42 20.32 0.03
C ASP A 28 -11.19 19.70 1.20
N LEU A 29 -11.00 18.40 1.43
CA LEU A 29 -11.52 17.71 2.61
C LEU A 29 -10.76 18.06 3.90
N VAL A 30 -9.52 18.57 3.78
CA VAL A 30 -8.63 18.79 4.92
C VAL A 30 -8.84 20.20 5.50
N PRO A 31 -9.09 20.35 6.81
CA PRO A 31 -9.25 21.66 7.43
C PRO A 31 -8.04 22.59 7.24
N ASP A 32 -8.29 23.88 7.03
CA ASP A 32 -7.23 24.87 6.75
C ASP A 32 -6.13 24.93 7.80
N TRP A 33 -6.48 24.80 9.07
CA TRP A 33 -5.49 24.79 10.16
C TRP A 33 -4.55 23.57 10.04
N TYR A 34 -5.06 22.43 9.57
CA TYR A 34 -4.28 21.22 9.36
C TYR A 34 -3.35 21.43 8.16
N ARG A 35 -3.88 21.91 7.04
CA ARG A 35 -3.10 22.23 5.82
C ARG A 35 -1.97 23.20 6.11
N THR A 36 -2.28 24.28 6.83
CA THR A 36 -1.29 25.27 7.29
C THR A 36 -0.21 24.63 8.15
N LYS A 37 -0.60 23.72 9.06
CA LYS A 37 0.32 23.08 10.00
C LYS A 37 1.27 22.07 9.34
N VAL A 38 0.80 21.32 8.34
CA VAL A 38 1.66 20.38 7.59
C VAL A 38 2.55 21.09 6.57
N GLY A 39 2.12 22.24 6.07
CA GLY A 39 2.85 23.01 5.06
C GLY A 39 3.08 22.17 3.80
N ARG A 40 4.35 22.00 3.40
CA ARG A 40 4.73 21.28 2.17
C ARG A 40 4.75 19.74 2.32
N LYS A 41 4.41 19.21 3.50
CA LYS A 41 4.40 17.76 3.80
C LYS A 41 3.12 17.11 3.29
N LEU A 42 2.89 17.18 1.98
CA LEU A 42 1.67 16.68 1.33
C LEU A 42 1.31 15.22 1.68
N PRO A 43 2.27 14.27 1.83
CA PRO A 43 1.93 12.90 2.23
C PRO A 43 1.15 12.82 3.55
N VAL A 44 1.48 13.68 4.52
CA VAL A 44 0.78 13.75 5.82
C VAL A 44 -0.65 14.27 5.63
N ALA A 45 -0.87 15.22 4.71
CA ALA A 45 -2.21 15.68 4.35
C ALA A 45 -3.01 14.56 3.65
N THR A 46 -2.40 13.86 2.70
CA THR A 46 -3.02 12.75 1.95
C THR A 46 -3.41 11.59 2.88
N ASP A 47 -2.58 11.27 3.87
CA ASP A 47 -2.87 10.26 4.89
C ASP A 47 -4.17 10.55 5.65
N TYR A 48 -4.47 11.82 5.92
CA TYR A 48 -5.72 12.22 6.55
C TYR A 48 -6.87 12.34 5.55
N ALA A 49 -6.62 12.98 4.40
CA ALA A 49 -7.62 13.25 3.38
C ALA A 49 -8.25 11.97 2.82
N ARG A 50 -7.44 10.92 2.59
CA ARG A 50 -7.94 9.62 2.11
C ARG A 50 -8.96 9.00 3.07
N LEU A 51 -8.76 9.15 4.39
CA LEU A 51 -9.69 8.60 5.37
C LEU A 51 -11.04 9.32 5.32
N LEU A 52 -11.02 10.65 5.13
CA LEU A 52 -12.25 11.44 4.98
C LEU A 52 -13.00 11.07 3.69
N LEU A 53 -12.29 10.91 2.58
CA LEU A 53 -12.89 10.53 1.31
C LEU A 53 -13.53 9.13 1.39
N LEU A 54 -12.83 8.15 1.99
CA LEU A 54 -13.36 6.80 2.18
C LEU A 54 -14.60 6.82 3.10
N GLN A 55 -14.60 7.67 4.14
CA GLN A 55 -15.75 7.83 5.02
C GLN A 55 -16.96 8.40 4.28
N GLN A 56 -16.77 9.41 3.43
CA GLN A 56 -17.83 9.97 2.58
C GLN A 56 -18.41 8.91 1.64
N ALA A 57 -17.56 8.12 0.98
CA ALA A 57 -18.04 7.04 0.13
C ALA A 57 -18.86 6.00 0.92
N LEU A 58 -18.46 5.61 2.14
CA LEU A 58 -19.31 4.73 2.97
C LEU A 58 -20.66 5.38 3.33
N GLU A 59 -20.69 6.70 3.55
CA GLU A 59 -21.92 7.47 3.83
C GLU A 59 -22.82 7.63 2.60
N GLU A 60 -22.25 7.59 1.38
CA GLU A 60 -22.99 7.53 0.11
C GLU A 60 -23.70 6.19 -0.12
N GLY A 61 -23.36 5.16 0.66
CA GLY A 61 -24.03 3.86 0.66
C GLY A 61 -23.22 2.71 0.05
N TYR A 62 -21.91 2.88 -0.17
CA TYR A 62 -21.05 1.76 -0.58
C TYR A 62 -20.84 0.78 0.58
N ASP A 63 -20.96 -0.52 0.30
CA ASP A 63 -20.73 -1.59 1.29
C ASP A 63 -19.25 -1.72 1.67
N GLN A 64 -18.36 -1.42 0.71
CA GLN A 64 -16.92 -1.47 0.86
C GLN A 64 -16.25 -0.38 0.03
N VAL A 65 -15.24 0.25 0.61
CA VAL A 65 -14.41 1.27 -0.05
C VAL A 65 -12.94 0.84 0.03
N ILE A 66 -12.20 1.06 -1.04
CA ILE A 66 -10.79 0.70 -1.17
C ILE A 66 -10.04 1.94 -1.65
N TRP A 67 -8.95 2.28 -0.97
CA TRP A 67 -7.99 3.26 -1.44
C TRP A 67 -6.77 2.56 -2.01
N LEU A 68 -6.25 3.09 -3.12
CA LEU A 68 -4.96 2.74 -3.71
C LEU A 68 -4.21 4.04 -4.03
N ASP A 69 -2.95 4.16 -3.61
CA ASP A 69 -2.12 5.30 -4.02
C ASP A 69 -1.93 5.32 -5.55
N ALA A 70 -1.76 6.50 -6.14
CA ALA A 70 -1.66 6.68 -7.59
C ALA A 70 -0.44 6.00 -8.24
N ASP A 71 0.56 5.66 -7.44
CA ASP A 71 1.76 4.90 -7.83
C ASP A 71 1.67 3.41 -7.48
N VAL A 72 0.48 2.89 -7.17
CA VAL A 72 0.23 1.46 -7.12
C VAL A 72 0.01 0.91 -8.53
N LEU A 73 0.87 -0.04 -8.92
CA LEU A 73 0.74 -0.79 -10.16
C LEU A 73 0.08 -2.14 -9.88
N VAL A 74 -1.07 -2.40 -10.52
CA VAL A 74 -1.69 -3.74 -10.56
C VAL A 74 -1.18 -4.47 -11.81
N PHE A 75 -0.49 -5.59 -11.64
CA PHE A 75 0.10 -6.33 -12.76
C PHE A 75 -0.44 -7.76 -12.89
N ASP A 76 -1.37 -8.14 -12.01
CA ASP A 76 -2.12 -9.38 -12.08
C ASP A 76 -3.60 -9.09 -11.79
N ASP A 77 -4.42 -9.16 -12.83
CA ASP A 77 -5.85 -8.87 -12.79
C ASP A 77 -6.64 -9.78 -11.83
N SER A 78 -6.05 -10.91 -11.41
CA SER A 78 -6.63 -11.79 -10.38
C SER A 78 -6.43 -11.28 -8.95
N LEU A 79 -5.92 -10.05 -8.76
CA LEU A 79 -5.83 -9.40 -7.45
C LEU A 79 -7.20 -9.38 -6.75
N SER A 80 -7.28 -9.97 -5.56
CA SER A 80 -8.46 -9.99 -4.69
C SER A 80 -8.10 -9.37 -3.36
N LEU A 81 -8.89 -8.39 -2.92
CA LEU A 81 -8.72 -7.72 -1.64
C LEU A 81 -9.80 -8.20 -0.66
N GLU A 82 -9.71 -9.49 -0.32
CA GLU A 82 -10.63 -10.15 0.62
C GLU A 82 -10.08 -10.06 2.04
N PHE A 83 -10.97 -9.75 2.98
CA PHE A 83 -10.71 -9.76 4.41
C PHE A 83 -12.01 -10.10 5.15
N SER A 84 -11.91 -10.63 6.37
CA SER A 84 -13.06 -11.16 7.11
C SER A 84 -13.77 -10.12 7.99
N GLY A 85 -13.02 -9.15 8.49
CA GLY A 85 -13.46 -8.08 9.38
C GLY A 85 -13.95 -6.84 8.65
N SER A 86 -13.86 -5.70 9.32
CA SER A 86 -14.37 -4.41 8.83
C SER A 86 -13.32 -3.52 8.20
N CYS A 87 -12.03 -3.82 8.36
CA CYS A 87 -10.94 -3.09 7.72
C CYS A 87 -9.70 -3.95 7.47
N ALA A 88 -8.94 -3.60 6.43
CA ALA A 88 -7.64 -4.19 6.16
C ALA A 88 -6.66 -3.14 5.60
N PHE A 89 -5.36 -3.38 5.78
CA PHE A 89 -4.28 -2.50 5.35
C PHE A 89 -3.21 -3.26 4.56
N GLY A 90 -2.42 -2.55 3.75
CA GLY A 90 -1.30 -3.16 3.04
C GLY A 90 -0.23 -3.71 3.98
N GLN A 91 0.44 -4.76 3.54
CA GLN A 91 1.64 -5.29 4.21
C GLN A 91 2.78 -5.38 3.22
N GLU A 92 3.92 -4.83 3.63
CA GLU A 92 5.15 -4.84 2.85
C GLU A 92 6.22 -5.69 3.52
N VAL A 93 7.14 -6.19 2.68
CA VAL A 93 8.46 -6.65 3.09
C VAL A 93 9.44 -5.57 2.62
N TRP A 94 9.74 -4.63 3.51
CA TRP A 94 10.65 -3.53 3.22
C TRP A 94 12.11 -3.99 3.35
N VAL A 95 12.81 -4.07 2.22
CA VAL A 95 14.23 -4.43 2.19
C VAL A 95 15.07 -3.17 2.14
N GLN A 96 16.02 -3.04 3.05
CA GLN A 96 16.94 -1.91 3.06
C GLN A 96 18.33 -2.32 3.55
N GLU A 97 19.35 -1.59 3.12
CA GLU A 97 20.71 -1.78 3.62
C GLU A 97 20.89 -1.11 5.00
N VAL A 98 21.40 -1.87 5.96
CA VAL A 98 21.76 -1.40 7.30
C VAL A 98 23.16 -1.90 7.61
N ASP A 99 24.10 -0.98 7.85
CA ASP A 99 25.50 -1.28 8.18
C ASP A 99 26.19 -2.27 7.20
N GLY A 100 25.96 -2.08 5.90
CA GLY A 100 26.57 -2.93 4.86
C GLY A 100 25.86 -4.26 4.61
N ARG A 101 24.70 -4.49 5.22
CA ARG A 101 23.92 -5.73 5.08
C ARG A 101 22.46 -5.45 4.80
N TYR A 102 21.85 -6.24 3.91
CA TYR A 102 20.41 -6.14 3.68
C TYR A 102 19.62 -6.76 4.83
N ALA A 103 18.67 -5.99 5.36
CA ALA A 103 17.65 -6.42 6.29
C ALA A 103 16.26 -6.32 5.66
N ALA A 104 15.36 -7.21 6.06
CA ALA A 104 13.97 -7.19 5.63
C ALA A 104 13.06 -6.97 6.84
N HIS A 105 12.17 -5.97 6.73
CA HIS A 105 11.23 -5.59 7.77
C HIS A 105 9.81 -5.78 7.27
N ARG A 106 8.94 -6.38 8.09
CA ARG A 106 7.53 -6.47 7.78
C ARG A 106 6.79 -5.32 8.44
N ASN A 107 6.19 -4.47 7.61
CA ASN A 107 5.48 -3.29 8.08
C ASN A 107 4.07 -3.25 7.52
N VAL A 108 3.22 -2.51 8.21
CA VAL A 108 1.92 -2.09 7.69
C VAL A 108 2.13 -0.80 6.89
N HIS A 109 1.56 -0.73 5.70
CA HIS A 109 1.54 0.49 4.89
C HIS A 109 0.09 0.87 4.52
N ASN A 110 -0.10 2.12 4.14
CA ASN A 110 -1.41 2.67 3.77
C ASN A 110 -1.58 2.95 2.27
N ALA A 111 -0.61 2.54 1.45
CA ALA A 111 -0.75 2.61 -0.01
C ALA A 111 -1.93 1.78 -0.54
N VAL A 112 -2.39 0.81 0.25
CA VAL A 112 -3.75 0.25 0.15
C VAL A 112 -4.40 0.23 1.53
N CYS A 113 -5.68 0.60 1.59
CA CYS A 113 -6.52 0.31 2.74
C CYS A 113 -7.96 0.09 2.29
N ALA A 114 -8.67 -0.77 3.02
CA ALA A 114 -10.05 -1.11 2.72
C ALA A 114 -10.90 -1.03 3.98
N PHE A 115 -12.13 -0.54 3.84
CA PHE A 115 -13.09 -0.40 4.94
C PHE A 115 -14.47 -0.83 4.46
N ARG A 116 -15.22 -1.52 5.32
CA ARG A 116 -16.63 -1.87 5.10
C ARG A 116 -17.57 -0.94 5.84
N GLN A 117 -18.83 -0.89 5.39
CA GLN A 117 -19.90 -0.24 6.13
C GLN A 117 -19.92 -0.73 7.59
N GLY A 118 -20.12 0.20 8.53
CA GLY A 118 -20.12 -0.12 9.97
C GLY A 118 -18.72 -0.31 10.58
N CYS A 119 -17.64 -0.11 9.83
CA CYS A 119 -16.28 -0.13 10.37
C CYS A 119 -16.08 0.97 11.43
N VAL A 120 -15.78 0.55 12.67
CA VAL A 120 -15.47 1.49 13.77
C VAL A 120 -14.05 2.03 13.73
N VAL A 121 -13.14 1.36 13.00
CA VAL A 121 -11.72 1.74 12.91
C VAL A 121 -11.54 3.01 12.08
N LEU A 122 -12.30 3.19 11.00
CA LEU A 122 -12.18 4.38 10.14
C LEU A 122 -12.46 5.70 10.90
N PRO A 123 -13.62 5.89 11.56
CA PRO A 123 -13.87 7.10 12.34
C PRO A 123 -12.90 7.25 13.53
N PHE A 124 -12.45 6.13 14.12
CA PHE A 124 -11.40 6.14 15.14
C PHE A 124 -10.07 6.68 14.61
N LEU A 125 -9.64 6.25 13.42
CA LEU A 125 -8.42 6.74 12.77
C LEU A 125 -8.52 8.22 12.45
N ILE A 126 -9.64 8.67 11.86
CA ILE A 126 -9.90 10.10 11.58
C ILE A 126 -9.74 10.93 12.85
N HIS A 127 -10.40 10.52 13.94
CA HIS A 127 -10.29 11.20 15.23
C HIS A 127 -8.87 11.18 15.80
N THR A 128 -8.18 10.03 15.70
CA THR A 128 -6.83 9.84 16.23
C THR A 128 -5.81 10.71 15.49
N VAL A 129 -5.88 10.75 14.16
CA VAL A 129 -5.03 11.61 13.32
C VAL A 129 -5.23 13.08 13.70
N LEU A 130 -6.48 13.54 13.82
CA LEU A 130 -6.77 14.90 14.28
C LEU A 130 -6.18 15.19 15.66
N SER A 131 -6.33 14.27 16.62
CA SER A 131 -5.81 14.42 17.98
C SER A 131 -4.28 14.51 18.02
N ILE A 132 -3.59 13.66 17.25
CA ILE A 132 -2.12 13.71 17.10
C ILE A 132 -1.71 15.05 16.50
N MET A 133 -2.36 15.44 15.40
CA MET A 133 -1.99 16.64 14.65
C MET A 133 -2.28 17.93 15.39
N ARG A 134 -3.25 17.96 16.30
CA ARG A 134 -3.43 19.10 17.22
C ARG A 134 -2.26 19.26 18.19
N ARG A 135 -1.70 18.17 18.70
CA ARG A 135 -0.70 18.17 19.77
C ARG A 135 0.75 18.24 19.30
N VAL A 136 1.07 17.62 18.17
CA VAL A 136 2.45 17.58 17.65
C VAL A 136 2.94 18.98 17.28
N HIS A 137 4.20 19.29 17.56
CA HIS A 137 4.82 20.53 17.10
C HIS A 137 5.05 20.48 15.58
N PRO A 138 4.82 21.56 14.81
CA PRO A 138 4.97 21.55 13.35
C PRO A 138 6.34 21.02 12.85
N GLU A 139 7.40 21.37 13.57
CA GLU A 139 8.78 20.95 13.27
C GLU A 139 9.00 19.44 13.47
N HIS A 140 8.18 18.79 14.29
CA HIS A 140 8.29 17.36 14.63
C HIS A 140 7.30 16.47 13.86
N ILE A 141 6.57 17.03 12.89
CA ILE A 141 5.73 16.24 11.99
C ILE A 141 6.63 15.48 11.03
N ALA A 142 6.83 14.20 11.30
CA ALA A 142 7.53 13.29 10.39
C ALA A 142 6.62 12.88 9.20
N PRO A 143 7.18 12.61 8.00
CA PRO A 143 6.39 12.29 6.80
C PRO A 143 5.42 11.11 6.90
N GLN A 144 5.66 10.17 7.82
CA GLN A 144 4.86 8.95 8.00
C GLN A 144 4.10 8.92 9.33
N LEU A 145 4.06 10.05 10.06
CA LEU A 145 3.57 10.12 11.44
C LEU A 145 2.15 9.57 11.59
N VAL A 146 1.25 9.94 10.68
CA VAL A 146 -0.19 9.66 10.74
C VAL A 146 -0.65 8.60 9.74
N GLY A 147 0.28 8.06 8.94
CA GLY A 147 0.08 6.91 8.05
C GLY A 147 0.81 5.67 8.58
N PRO A 148 1.87 5.17 7.91
CA PRO A 148 2.49 3.88 8.25
C PRO A 148 2.97 3.75 9.71
N LYS A 149 3.53 4.81 10.33
CA LYS A 149 4.00 4.71 11.72
C LYS A 149 2.85 4.56 12.71
N LEU A 150 1.77 5.32 12.51
CA LEU A 150 0.56 5.18 13.32
C LEU A 150 -0.07 3.80 13.14
N LEU A 151 -0.22 3.35 11.89
CA LEU A 151 -0.84 2.07 11.59
C LEU A 151 -0.02 0.90 12.13
N THR A 152 1.31 0.94 12.02
CA THR A 152 2.18 -0.09 12.60
C THR A 152 2.04 -0.15 14.12
N ALA A 153 2.03 1.00 14.80
CA ALA A 153 1.83 1.06 16.25
C ALA A 153 0.44 0.57 16.70
N LEU A 154 -0.60 0.89 15.94
CA LEU A 154 -1.95 0.39 16.22
C LEU A 154 -2.09 -1.09 15.91
N HIS A 155 -1.50 -1.57 14.81
CA HIS A 155 -1.55 -2.98 14.42
C HIS A 155 -0.90 -3.87 15.49
N SER A 156 0.20 -3.45 16.12
CA SER A 156 0.82 -4.23 17.21
C SER A 156 -0.07 -4.38 18.45
N ILE A 157 -1.13 -3.56 18.57
CA ILE A 157 -2.09 -3.59 19.68
C ILE A 157 -3.37 -4.30 19.26
N CYS A 158 -3.91 -3.97 18.09
CA CYS A 158 -5.24 -4.37 17.65
C CYS A 158 -5.26 -5.54 16.67
N GLY A 159 -4.13 -5.86 16.02
CA GLY A 159 -4.03 -6.97 15.06
C GLY A 159 -4.92 -6.79 13.81
N PHE A 160 -4.77 -5.67 13.09
CA PHE A 160 -5.50 -5.46 11.83
C PHE A 160 -5.28 -6.60 10.83
N GLU A 161 -6.29 -6.92 10.04
CA GLU A 161 -6.11 -7.76 8.86
C GLU A 161 -5.23 -7.05 7.83
N LEU A 162 -4.42 -7.84 7.13
CA LEU A 162 -3.40 -7.35 6.21
C LEU A 162 -3.63 -7.88 4.81
N LEU A 163 -3.25 -7.09 3.81
CA LEU A 163 -3.38 -7.35 2.38
C LEU A 163 -1.98 -7.57 1.77
N PRO A 164 -1.31 -8.71 2.00
CA PRO A 164 0.05 -8.98 1.50
C PRO A 164 0.11 -9.11 -0.04
N GLN A 165 -1.04 -9.14 -0.72
CA GLN A 165 -1.14 -9.17 -2.16
C GLN A 165 -0.75 -7.83 -2.81
N VAL A 166 -0.76 -6.74 -2.03
CA VAL A 166 -0.31 -5.42 -2.45
C VAL A 166 0.94 -5.08 -1.65
N GLY A 167 2.10 -5.22 -2.27
CA GLY A 167 3.39 -4.90 -1.63
C GLY A 167 3.83 -3.46 -1.86
N ALA A 168 5.05 -3.14 -1.45
CA ALA A 168 5.75 -1.92 -1.80
C ALA A 168 7.19 -2.24 -2.20
N LEU A 169 7.73 -1.52 -3.19
CA LEU A 169 9.10 -1.69 -3.65
C LEU A 169 10.00 -0.65 -2.98
N SER A 170 10.97 -1.12 -2.21
CA SER A 170 11.99 -0.24 -1.65
C SER A 170 13.00 0.20 -2.74
N PRO A 171 13.70 1.33 -2.54
CA PRO A 171 14.70 1.79 -3.51
C PRO A 171 15.78 0.75 -3.83
N ASP A 172 16.20 -0.05 -2.84
CA ASP A 172 17.18 -1.12 -3.04
C ASP A 172 16.65 -2.23 -3.96
N VAL A 173 15.40 -2.64 -3.76
CA VAL A 173 14.74 -3.64 -4.61
C VAL A 173 14.54 -3.10 -6.02
N THR A 174 14.09 -1.84 -6.16
CA THR A 174 13.91 -1.20 -7.47
C THR A 174 15.23 -1.17 -8.24
N ARG A 175 16.35 -0.83 -7.60
CA ARG A 175 17.67 -0.86 -8.27
C ARG A 175 18.05 -2.27 -8.75
N ASP A 176 17.84 -3.28 -7.92
CA ASP A 176 18.09 -4.68 -8.32
C ASP A 176 17.18 -5.11 -9.47
N MET A 177 15.91 -4.70 -9.48
CA MET A 177 15.00 -4.97 -10.59
C MET A 177 15.49 -4.33 -11.90
N CYS A 178 15.92 -3.07 -11.86
CA CYS A 178 16.49 -2.39 -13.02
C CYS A 178 17.78 -3.06 -13.52
N ALA A 179 18.57 -3.64 -12.62
CA ALA A 179 19.79 -4.40 -12.96
C ALA A 179 19.53 -5.84 -13.42
N GLY A 180 18.28 -6.32 -13.38
CA GLY A 180 17.90 -7.69 -13.73
C GLY A 180 18.11 -8.72 -12.62
N GLY A 181 18.48 -8.29 -11.40
CA GLY A 181 18.69 -9.15 -10.24
C GLY A 181 19.60 -8.51 -9.19
N GLY A 182 19.60 -9.08 -7.99
CA GLY A 182 20.50 -8.66 -6.90
C GLY A 182 20.05 -9.14 -5.52
N LEU A 183 20.86 -8.81 -4.51
CA LEU A 183 20.70 -9.33 -3.14
C LEU A 183 19.44 -8.82 -2.44
N ALA A 184 19.02 -7.57 -2.71
CA ALA A 184 17.82 -6.99 -2.13
C ALA A 184 16.57 -7.63 -2.73
N LEU A 185 16.52 -7.80 -4.06
CA LEU A 185 15.42 -8.48 -4.74
C LEU A 185 15.32 -9.96 -4.33
N ASP A 186 16.46 -10.65 -4.21
CA ASP A 186 16.49 -12.02 -3.72
C ASP A 186 16.04 -12.13 -2.26
N LEU A 187 16.43 -11.16 -1.42
CA LEU A 187 15.96 -11.13 -0.03
C LEU A 187 14.45 -10.89 0.04
N LEU A 188 13.92 -9.98 -0.77
CA LEU A 188 12.47 -9.75 -0.88
C LEU A 188 11.76 -11.05 -1.24
N ARG A 189 12.17 -11.70 -2.34
CA ARG A 189 11.59 -12.99 -2.81
C ARG A 189 11.62 -14.07 -1.74
N ARG A 190 12.71 -14.19 -0.99
CA ARG A 190 12.84 -15.17 0.11
C ARG A 190 11.96 -14.85 1.32
N LYS A 191 11.68 -13.57 1.58
CA LYS A 191 10.98 -13.12 2.80
C LYS A 191 9.49 -12.87 2.59
N SER A 192 9.06 -12.73 1.34
CA SER A 192 7.65 -12.65 0.96
C SER A 192 6.97 -14.01 1.07
N GLU A 193 5.90 -14.09 1.85
CA GLU A 193 5.03 -15.27 1.93
C GLU A 193 4.10 -15.39 0.72
N HIS A 194 3.75 -14.25 0.13
CA HIS A 194 2.84 -14.16 -1.00
C HIS A 194 3.57 -13.46 -2.14
N LYS A 195 3.33 -13.94 -3.36
CA LYS A 195 3.72 -13.18 -4.55
C LYS A 195 2.77 -11.99 -4.66
N PRO A 196 3.28 -10.74 -4.62
CA PRO A 196 2.42 -9.58 -4.82
C PRO A 196 1.76 -9.66 -6.20
N LYS A 197 0.54 -9.15 -6.29
CA LYS A 197 -0.23 -8.95 -7.53
C LYS A 197 -0.34 -7.48 -7.90
N ALA A 198 -0.08 -6.63 -6.92
CA ALA A 198 0.16 -5.21 -7.10
C ALA A 198 1.32 -4.76 -6.21
N VAL A 199 1.96 -3.67 -6.59
CA VAL A 199 2.99 -3.03 -5.77
C VAL A 199 2.85 -1.52 -5.81
N ASN A 200 3.01 -0.87 -4.67
CA ASN A 200 3.34 0.54 -4.61
C ASN A 200 4.80 0.72 -5.08
N LEU A 201 5.02 1.56 -6.09
CA LEU A 201 6.35 1.81 -6.64
C LEU A 201 7.21 2.72 -5.77
N CYS A 202 6.63 3.35 -4.74
CA CYS A 202 7.25 4.36 -3.90
C CYS A 202 7.86 5.47 -4.76
N ALA A 203 7.08 6.02 -5.69
CA ALA A 203 7.57 6.91 -6.74
C ALA A 203 8.30 8.16 -6.21
N SER A 204 8.01 8.58 -4.98
CA SER A 204 8.74 9.67 -4.31
C SER A 204 10.19 9.33 -3.91
N LEU A 205 10.57 8.05 -3.96
CA LEU A 205 11.88 7.52 -3.51
C LEU A 205 12.74 6.99 -4.66
N ILE A 206 12.23 6.97 -5.89
CA ILE A 206 12.91 6.49 -7.09
C ILE A 206 12.78 7.52 -8.20
N ASP A 207 13.66 7.48 -9.20
CA ASP A 207 13.53 8.31 -10.39
C ASP A 207 12.55 7.72 -11.41
N ASP A 208 12.07 8.58 -12.34
CA ASP A 208 11.07 8.21 -13.33
C ASP A 208 11.55 7.08 -14.26
N ALA A 209 12.85 7.06 -14.61
CA ALA A 209 13.42 6.04 -15.49
C ALA A 209 13.42 4.67 -14.82
N ALA A 210 13.77 4.59 -13.53
CA ALA A 210 13.67 3.37 -12.75
C ALA A 210 12.22 2.90 -12.64
N ALA A 211 11.27 3.81 -12.41
CA ALA A 211 9.85 3.48 -12.38
C ALA A 211 9.38 2.88 -13.71
N GLU A 212 9.76 3.46 -14.85
CA GLU A 212 9.43 2.94 -16.19
C GLU A 212 9.98 1.53 -16.43
N ILE A 213 11.24 1.28 -16.07
CA ILE A 213 11.86 -0.05 -16.21
C ILE A 213 11.14 -1.08 -15.34
N VAL A 214 10.82 -0.73 -14.09
CA VAL A 214 10.09 -1.62 -13.18
C VAL A 214 8.69 -1.92 -13.71
N ILE A 215 7.96 -0.91 -14.19
CA ILE A 215 6.63 -1.12 -14.79
C ILE A 215 6.72 -2.05 -16.00
N ALA A 216 7.68 -1.82 -16.91
CA ALA A 216 7.88 -2.67 -18.08
C ALA A 216 8.28 -4.12 -17.72
N THR A 217 8.95 -4.30 -16.58
CA THR A 217 9.32 -5.62 -16.06
C THR A 217 8.12 -6.36 -15.47
N LEU A 218 7.20 -5.63 -14.83
CA LEU A 218 6.06 -6.19 -14.11
C LEU A 218 4.82 -6.39 -14.98
N LEU A 219 4.59 -5.53 -15.97
CA LEU A 219 3.55 -5.68 -16.98
C LEU A 219 4.12 -6.46 -18.18
N PRO A 220 4.02 -7.80 -18.24
CA PRO A 220 4.40 -8.51 -19.45
C PRO A 220 3.55 -8.00 -20.61
N ALA A 221 4.18 -7.82 -21.78
CA ALA A 221 3.47 -7.45 -23.00
C ALA A 221 2.28 -8.40 -23.20
N ALA A 222 1.09 -7.83 -23.41
CA ALA A 222 -0.14 -8.57 -23.67
C ALA A 222 0.11 -9.57 -24.83
N GLY A 223 0.27 -10.86 -24.51
CA GLY A 223 0.55 -11.89 -25.50
C GLY A 223 1.46 -13.05 -25.07
N ALA A 224 2.20 -12.96 -23.96
CA ALA A 224 2.97 -14.10 -23.47
C ALA A 224 2.14 -14.94 -22.48
N ALA A 225 1.32 -15.85 -22.99
CA ALA A 225 0.85 -16.98 -22.20
C ALA A 225 2.07 -17.79 -21.73
N SER A 226 2.55 -17.55 -20.52
CA SER A 226 3.60 -18.39 -19.94
C SER A 226 3.00 -19.69 -19.45
N THR A 227 2.92 -20.68 -20.33
CA THR A 227 2.89 -22.08 -19.95
C THR A 227 4.25 -22.43 -19.35
N GLY A 228 4.33 -22.53 -18.03
CA GLY A 228 5.49 -23.00 -17.27
C GLY A 228 5.00 -23.67 -15.98
N PRO A 229 5.67 -24.75 -15.52
CA PRO A 229 5.04 -25.81 -14.74
C PRO A 229 4.68 -25.36 -13.33
N GLU A 230 3.56 -25.86 -12.81
CA GLU A 230 3.21 -25.82 -11.40
C GLU A 230 4.39 -26.35 -10.56
N SER A 231 5.11 -25.43 -9.91
CA SER A 231 6.01 -25.80 -8.83
C SER A 231 5.15 -26.00 -7.58
N THR A 232 4.85 -27.26 -7.29
CA THR A 232 4.30 -27.70 -6.00
C THR A 232 5.14 -27.13 -4.86
N PHE A 233 4.54 -26.28 -4.03
CA PHE A 233 5.06 -25.94 -2.72
C PHE A 233 5.03 -27.20 -1.84
N PRO A 234 6.09 -27.52 -1.08
CA PRO A 234 6.02 -28.64 -0.15
C PRO A 234 5.12 -28.27 1.04
N GLU A 235 4.07 -29.05 1.25
CA GLU A 235 3.32 -29.07 2.51
C GLU A 235 4.26 -29.51 3.63
N SER A 236 4.55 -28.63 4.59
CA SER A 236 5.20 -29.04 5.83
C SER A 236 4.16 -29.41 6.88
N GLU A 237 4.21 -30.67 7.26
CA GLU A 237 3.44 -31.45 8.21
C GLU A 237 3.02 -30.75 9.51
N LYS A 238 1.81 -31.12 9.95
CA LYS A 238 1.30 -30.92 11.30
C LYS A 238 2.24 -31.60 12.32
N VAL A 239 2.93 -30.81 13.14
CA VAL A 239 3.54 -31.32 14.37
C VAL A 239 2.42 -31.52 15.40
N SER A 240 2.05 -32.77 15.62
CA SER A 240 1.16 -33.20 16.69
C SER A 240 1.84 -33.00 18.05
N ALA A 241 1.08 -32.41 18.97
CA ALA A 241 1.41 -32.32 20.39
C ALA A 241 1.72 -33.69 21.01
N ARG A 242 2.77 -33.72 21.85
CA ARG A 242 2.81 -34.41 23.14
C ARG A 242 3.66 -33.59 24.10
#